data_AF-A0A959IQQ5-F1
#
_entry.id   AF-A0A959IQQ5-F1
#
_cell.length_a   1.000
_cell.length_b   1.000
_cell.length_c   1.000
_cell.angle_alpha   90.00
_cell.angle_beta   90.00
_cell.angle_gamma   90.00
#
_symmetry.space_group_name_H-M   'P 1'
#
loop_
_entity.id
_entity.type
_entity.pdbx_description
1 polymer ?
#
loop_
_entity_poly.entity_id
_entity_poly.type
_entity_poly.pdbx_seq_one_letter_code
_entity_poly.pdbx_strand_id
1 'polypeptide(L)'
;SVDRTYYAHFFDPGAAEPEIARLPELVTGLATEDNLRALAEPASTFEDRRNRFLDHMLARFGESFNDYALLLHANADRIPFAPEKLIKDKIRFLRFYPSVSAQRGKAFNYRDEDRLCDPRNRVGLAERIARLLGMESLKGYFDVEITNDEGVFLANFTLTRPEPDPPTVLLTQAVALEAPTGEAAEDAAWLLIGDVIANSVDPGRYGTNTDGDDILEDADGNTLAILASGITPAMVQAFTADLLAKERLFVIEHLLLRPKFPGDAVMPVCLDPGCDHCGEEDPYSFRLSYVLQGALEPFSYDIDLRRFADRTIRRETPAHLLPKICWVGNTGFKKDDCAPIFSRLLALLQQHLDLDVEEVETCECAHQVYDGFHQLFQPWVTPLAMEYRAPDVWEDDLRELFGDLSANDFPCLNGLSEEGWEDIFEALLQHFLALAVGAHQFDRLEAAWCAWLEANAPFLWQPLNEHLQAQTEAWLRSALEGRATTDFCHCAELLLGYFGDRFRAWIDELVNTEADLSDETALLAALETDVWEPFTEDINTILEFDPAFCRLRLIPDGDELVAEIRDLWLTTFVDWIPVSYRLNVL
;
A
#
# COMPACT_ATOMS: atom_id res chain seq x y z
N SER A 1 -4.00 34.43 7.85
CA SER A 1 -4.51 33.66 9.00
C SER A 1 -5.95 33.26 8.75
N VAL A 2 -6.17 31.95 8.59
CA VAL A 2 -7.47 31.31 8.28
C VAL A 2 -8.19 30.89 9.56
N ASP A 3 -7.64 31.26 10.72
CA ASP A 3 -7.95 30.66 12.01
C ASP A 3 -9.16 31.30 12.69
N ARG A 4 -9.75 32.38 12.13
CA ARG A 4 -10.77 33.19 12.82
C ARG A 4 -11.84 33.74 11.89
N THR A 5 -13.05 33.87 12.43
CA THR A 5 -14.26 34.37 11.72
C THR A 5 -14.52 35.87 11.99
N TYR A 6 -13.88 36.43 13.03
CA TYR A 6 -13.93 37.86 13.36
C TYR A 6 -12.52 38.39 13.57
N TYR A 7 -12.32 39.65 13.19
CA TYR A 7 -11.08 40.38 13.40
C TYR A 7 -11.26 41.34 14.56
N ALA A 8 -10.35 41.30 15.53
CA ALA A 8 -10.20 42.32 16.55
C ALA A 8 -8.89 43.06 16.28
N HIS A 9 -8.94 44.38 16.21
CA HIS A 9 -7.76 45.22 16.04
C HIS A 9 -7.21 45.57 17.43
N PHE A 10 -5.96 45.20 17.71
CA PHE A 10 -5.26 45.64 18.91
C PHE A 10 -4.86 47.10 18.73
N PHE A 11 -5.53 47.99 19.43
CA PHE A 11 -5.15 49.39 19.50
C PHE A 11 -3.86 49.51 20.33
N ASP A 12 -2.79 50.05 19.75
CA ASP A 12 -1.51 50.21 20.45
C ASP A 12 -1.61 51.32 21.52
N PRO A 13 -1.55 50.99 22.82
CA PRO A 13 -1.63 51.98 23.89
C PRO A 13 -0.34 52.81 24.02
N GLY A 14 0.75 52.41 23.35
CA GLY A 14 2.02 53.14 23.27
C GLY A 14 2.14 54.05 22.04
N ALA A 15 1.16 54.07 21.15
CA ALA A 15 1.19 54.88 19.94
C ALA A 15 1.23 56.39 20.26
N ALA A 16 2.04 57.13 19.50
CA ALA A 16 2.24 58.57 19.69
C ALA A 16 0.95 59.40 19.50
N GLU A 17 0.03 58.92 18.66
CA GLU A 17 -1.36 59.37 18.60
C GLU A 17 -2.28 58.19 18.91
N PRO A 18 -2.83 58.09 20.15
CA PRO A 18 -3.68 56.99 20.51
C PRO A 18 -5.03 57.12 19.81
N GLU A 19 -5.42 56.09 19.04
CA GLU A 19 -6.72 56.02 18.35
C GLU A 19 -7.91 56.13 19.32
N ILE A 20 -7.69 55.77 20.59
CA ILE A 20 -8.65 55.93 21.68
C ILE A 20 -7.95 56.64 22.85
N ALA A 21 -8.37 57.87 23.13
CA ALA A 21 -7.71 58.81 24.05
C ALA A 21 -7.49 58.34 25.51
N ARG A 22 -8.17 57.28 25.96
CA ARG A 22 -8.05 56.71 27.33
C ARG A 22 -7.79 55.21 27.35
N LEU A 23 -7.41 54.64 26.21
CA LEU A 23 -7.09 53.22 26.11
C LEU A 23 -5.96 52.78 27.05
N PRO A 24 -4.87 53.55 27.27
CA PRO A 24 -3.80 53.16 28.20
C PRO A 24 -4.28 53.01 29.65
N GLU A 25 -5.42 53.61 30.01
CA GLU A 25 -6.04 53.49 31.33
C GLU A 25 -6.93 52.24 31.46
N LEU A 26 -7.35 51.66 30.34
CA LEU A 26 -8.21 50.46 30.27
C LEU A 26 -7.40 49.17 30.06
N VAL A 27 -6.26 49.25 29.36
CA VAL A 27 -5.36 48.13 29.05
C VAL A 27 -4.42 47.91 30.25
N THR A 28 -4.88 47.11 31.22
CA THR A 28 -4.01 46.62 32.31
C THR A 28 -3.01 45.60 31.77
N GLY A 29 -2.00 45.19 32.56
CA GLY A 29 -1.08 44.10 32.19
C GLY A 29 -1.76 42.73 31.96
N LEU A 30 -3.08 42.64 32.18
CA LEU A 30 -3.92 41.48 31.88
C LEU A 30 -4.55 41.53 30.48
N ALA A 31 -4.51 42.66 29.78
CA ALA A 31 -5.06 42.83 28.44
C ALA A 31 -4.03 42.43 27.37
N THR A 32 -3.65 41.15 27.40
CA THR A 32 -2.91 40.51 26.30
C THR A 32 -3.87 40.18 25.16
N GLU A 33 -3.33 40.04 23.95
CA GLU A 33 -4.11 39.67 22.79
C GLU A 33 -4.89 38.36 23.04
N ASP A 34 -4.27 37.35 23.65
CA ASP A 34 -4.93 36.08 23.97
C ASP A 34 -6.07 36.21 25.00
N ASN A 35 -5.89 37.06 26.02
CA ASN A 35 -6.95 37.31 27.01
C ASN A 35 -8.14 38.06 26.40
N LEU A 36 -7.87 39.06 25.54
CA LEU A 36 -8.91 39.79 24.83
C LEU A 36 -9.65 38.88 23.84
N ARG A 37 -8.93 37.96 23.17
CA ARG A 37 -9.50 36.95 22.29
C ARG A 37 -10.38 35.95 23.05
N ALA A 38 -9.94 35.47 24.21
CA ALA A 38 -10.72 34.58 25.07
C ALA A 38 -11.98 35.26 25.64
N LEU A 39 -11.93 36.58 25.87
CA LEU A 39 -13.09 37.38 26.30
C LEU A 39 -14.10 37.62 25.17
N ALA A 40 -13.63 37.69 23.91
CA ALA A 40 -14.50 37.95 22.76
C ALA A 40 -15.41 36.75 22.45
N GLU A 41 -14.89 35.52 22.57
CA GLU A 41 -15.66 34.31 22.30
C GLU A 41 -15.06 33.10 23.04
N PRO A 42 -15.87 32.33 23.79
CA PRO A 42 -15.44 31.05 24.36
C PRO A 42 -15.13 30.03 23.25
N ALA A 43 -14.17 29.12 23.49
CA ALA A 43 -13.74 28.10 22.53
C ALA A 43 -14.90 27.28 21.95
N SER A 44 -15.85 26.83 22.78
CA SER A 44 -17.02 26.07 22.33
C SER A 44 -17.94 26.85 21.38
N THR A 45 -18.04 28.17 21.57
CA THR A 45 -18.85 29.03 20.68
C THR A 45 -18.13 29.24 19.35
N PHE A 46 -16.81 29.41 19.38
CA PHE A 46 -15.98 29.45 18.17
C PHE A 46 -16.13 28.16 17.36
N GLU A 47 -16.00 27.00 18.00
CA GLU A 47 -16.11 25.68 17.37
C GLU A 47 -17.47 25.49 16.70
N ASP A 48 -18.59 25.73 17.41
CA ASP A 48 -19.94 25.62 16.84
C ASP A 48 -20.11 26.50 15.60
N ARG A 49 -19.72 27.77 15.69
CA ARG A 49 -19.90 28.72 14.60
C ARG A 49 -19.03 28.41 13.41
N ARG A 50 -17.77 28.03 13.65
CA ARG A 50 -16.84 27.63 12.59
C ARG A 50 -17.36 26.39 11.89
N ASN A 51 -17.84 25.40 12.64
CA ASN A 51 -18.44 24.18 12.12
C ASN A 51 -19.64 24.49 11.21
N ARG A 52 -20.59 25.31 11.69
CA ARG A 52 -21.76 25.73 10.91
C ARG A 52 -21.41 26.51 9.64
N PHE A 53 -20.38 27.35 9.70
CA PHE A 53 -19.90 28.07 8.52
C PHE A 53 -19.32 27.12 7.47
N LEU A 54 -18.50 26.16 7.91
CA LEU A 54 -17.93 25.14 7.03
C LEU A 54 -19.01 24.22 6.44
N ASP A 55 -20.03 23.86 7.21
CA ASP A 55 -21.20 23.13 6.71
C ASP A 55 -21.93 23.91 5.62
N HIS A 56 -22.08 25.23 5.78
CA HIS A 56 -22.65 26.07 4.74
C HIS A 56 -21.78 26.08 3.47
N MET A 57 -20.46 26.12 3.59
CA MET A 57 -19.54 26.06 2.45
C MET A 57 -19.62 24.71 1.73
N LEU A 58 -19.60 23.60 2.48
CA LEU A 58 -19.71 22.24 1.93
C LEU A 58 -21.06 22.01 1.23
N ALA A 59 -22.15 22.50 1.82
CA ALA A 59 -23.49 22.35 1.26
C ALA A 59 -23.66 22.99 -0.12
N ARG A 60 -22.89 24.06 -0.44
CA ARG A 60 -22.90 24.67 -1.79
C ARG A 60 -22.46 23.69 -2.88
N PHE A 61 -21.66 22.70 -2.51
CA PHE A 61 -21.16 21.66 -3.39
C PHE A 61 -21.91 20.32 -3.23
N GLY A 62 -22.99 20.30 -2.43
CA GLY A 62 -23.75 19.08 -2.15
C GLY A 62 -23.04 18.10 -1.21
N GLU A 63 -22.04 18.57 -0.47
CA GLU A 63 -21.22 17.73 0.42
C GLU A 63 -21.70 17.85 1.87
N SER A 64 -21.59 16.76 2.64
CA SER A 64 -22.05 16.69 4.03
C SER A 64 -21.18 15.79 4.87
N PHE A 65 -20.70 16.32 6.00
CA PHE A 65 -19.92 15.59 7.01
C PHE A 65 -20.78 15.15 8.20
N ASN A 66 -22.11 15.22 8.09
CA ASN A 66 -23.02 14.90 9.21
C ASN A 66 -22.85 13.47 9.73
N ASP A 67 -22.78 12.47 8.83
CA ASP A 67 -22.61 11.07 9.22
C ASP A 67 -21.30 10.86 9.99
N TYR A 68 -20.22 11.50 9.52
CA TYR A 68 -18.92 11.47 10.18
C TYR A 68 -18.98 12.16 11.55
N ALA A 69 -19.51 13.38 11.64
CA ALA A 69 -19.64 14.12 12.89
C ALA A 69 -20.49 13.37 13.93
N LEU A 70 -21.60 12.76 13.51
CA LEU A 70 -22.46 11.96 14.39
C LEU A 70 -21.71 10.75 14.96
N LEU A 71 -20.91 10.07 14.15
CA LEU A 71 -20.11 8.93 14.62
C LEU A 71 -19.04 9.35 15.61
N LEU A 72 -18.35 10.45 15.32
CA LEU A 72 -17.34 11.01 16.22
C LEU A 72 -17.95 11.43 17.57
N HIS A 73 -19.14 12.02 17.56
CA HIS A 73 -19.87 12.35 18.78
C HIS A 73 -20.38 11.11 19.52
N ALA A 74 -20.93 10.11 18.82
CA ALA A 74 -21.44 8.88 19.42
C ALA A 74 -20.35 8.05 20.08
N ASN A 75 -19.11 8.15 19.57
CA ASN A 75 -17.96 7.42 20.05
C ASN A 75 -16.98 8.30 20.85
N ALA A 76 -17.39 9.49 21.31
CA ALA A 76 -16.51 10.41 22.05
C ALA A 76 -15.92 9.81 23.34
N ASP A 77 -16.60 8.81 23.94
CA ASP A 77 -16.11 8.07 25.11
C ASP A 77 -15.01 7.06 24.76
N ARG A 78 -14.93 6.63 23.50
CA ARG A 78 -13.99 5.62 22.98
C ARG A 78 -12.90 6.23 22.10
N ILE A 79 -13.17 7.39 21.52
CA ILE A 79 -12.30 8.10 20.59
C ILE A 79 -12.06 9.48 21.18
N PRO A 80 -10.84 9.80 21.62
CA PRO A 80 -10.48 11.14 22.02
C PRO A 80 -10.49 12.05 20.78
N PHE A 81 -11.68 12.54 20.42
CA PHE A 81 -11.86 13.39 19.25
C PHE A 81 -12.13 14.83 19.69
N ALA A 82 -11.21 15.73 19.34
CA ALA A 82 -11.40 17.15 19.55
C ALA A 82 -12.31 17.73 18.45
N PRO A 83 -13.30 18.59 18.78
CA PRO A 83 -14.09 19.32 17.78
C PRO A 83 -13.22 20.05 16.73
N GLU A 84 -12.01 20.45 17.13
CA GLU A 84 -10.99 21.01 16.25
C GLU A 84 -10.60 20.10 15.09
N LYS A 85 -10.53 18.77 15.29
CA LYS A 85 -10.19 17.82 14.21
C LYS A 85 -11.24 17.83 13.11
N LEU A 86 -12.54 17.86 13.46
CA LEU A 86 -13.62 17.95 12.47
C LEU A 86 -13.52 19.24 11.65
N ILE A 87 -13.19 20.36 12.30
CA ILE A 87 -12.97 21.64 11.63
C ILE A 87 -11.79 21.54 10.65
N LYS A 88 -10.67 20.94 11.08
CA LYS A 88 -9.49 20.72 10.22
C LYS A 88 -9.82 19.85 9.01
N ASP A 89 -10.55 18.75 9.20
CA ASP A 89 -10.93 17.84 8.12
C ASP A 89 -11.85 18.53 7.10
N LYS A 90 -12.82 19.32 7.57
CA LYS A 90 -13.70 20.12 6.69
C LYS A 90 -12.92 21.18 5.91
N ILE A 91 -11.98 21.87 6.55
CA ILE A 91 -11.11 22.86 5.88
C ILE A 91 -10.25 22.16 4.83
N ARG A 92 -9.65 21.02 5.16
CA ARG A 92 -8.81 20.23 4.24
C ARG A 92 -9.62 19.75 3.04
N PHE A 93 -10.82 19.23 3.25
CA PHE A 93 -11.70 18.78 2.17
C PHE A 93 -12.09 19.95 1.25
N LEU A 94 -12.44 21.11 1.81
CA LEU A 94 -12.76 22.31 1.04
C LEU A 94 -11.57 22.86 0.26
N ARG A 95 -10.37 22.90 0.87
CA ARG A 95 -9.13 23.39 0.24
C ARG A 95 -8.81 22.60 -1.03
N PHE A 96 -8.94 21.28 -0.99
CA PHE A 96 -8.68 20.41 -2.13
C PHE A 96 -9.93 20.02 -2.92
N TYR A 97 -11.06 20.67 -2.67
CA TYR A 97 -12.32 20.29 -3.32
C TYR A 97 -12.28 20.34 -4.86
N PRO A 98 -11.67 21.36 -5.50
CA PRO A 98 -11.59 21.41 -6.96
C PRO A 98 -10.91 20.18 -7.56
N SER A 99 -9.77 19.75 -7.01
CA SER A 99 -9.05 18.57 -7.48
C SER A 99 -9.79 17.28 -7.15
N VAL A 100 -10.28 17.13 -5.93
CA VAL A 100 -11.06 15.95 -5.48
C VAL A 100 -12.31 15.71 -6.32
N SER A 101 -13.04 16.77 -6.63
CA SER A 101 -14.28 16.68 -7.40
C SER A 101 -14.01 16.42 -8.88
N ALA A 102 -13.02 17.10 -9.48
CA ALA A 102 -12.68 16.93 -10.88
C ALA A 102 -12.00 15.58 -11.17
N GLN A 103 -11.15 15.10 -10.26
CA GLN A 103 -10.36 13.88 -10.43
C GLN A 103 -11.01 12.63 -9.83
N ARG A 104 -12.26 12.68 -9.36
CA ARG A 104 -12.94 11.52 -8.73
C ARG A 104 -12.96 10.24 -9.59
N GLY A 105 -12.91 10.37 -10.92
CA GLY A 105 -12.85 9.26 -11.87
C GLY A 105 -11.46 9.03 -12.48
N LYS A 106 -10.42 9.68 -11.95
CA LYS A 106 -9.04 9.55 -12.42
C LYS A 106 -8.47 8.22 -11.93
N ALA A 107 -8.15 7.36 -12.89
CA ALA A 107 -7.46 6.09 -12.66
C ALA A 107 -5.98 6.31 -12.33
N PHE A 108 -5.36 5.25 -11.81
CA PHE A 108 -3.92 5.17 -11.61
C PHE A 108 -3.20 5.16 -12.96
N ASN A 109 -2.16 5.98 -13.14
CA ASN A 109 -1.42 6.01 -14.39
C ASN A 109 -0.27 4.99 -14.36
N TYR A 110 -0.56 3.75 -14.73
CA TYR A 110 0.44 2.66 -14.79
C TYR A 110 1.45 2.80 -15.95
N ARG A 111 1.36 3.87 -16.75
CA ARG A 111 2.29 4.19 -17.84
C ARG A 111 3.25 5.33 -17.52
N ASP A 112 3.15 5.90 -16.32
CA ASP A 112 4.08 6.91 -15.83
C ASP A 112 5.25 6.18 -15.15
N GLU A 113 6.24 5.78 -15.95
CA GLU A 113 7.39 4.98 -15.49
C GLU A 113 8.13 5.64 -14.32
N ASP A 114 8.23 6.97 -14.33
CA ASP A 114 8.87 7.77 -13.27
C ASP A 114 8.06 7.81 -11.97
N ARG A 115 6.79 7.38 -11.99
CA ARG A 115 5.84 7.56 -10.88
C ARG A 115 4.99 6.33 -10.58
N LEU A 116 5.44 5.12 -10.90
CA LEU A 116 4.66 3.89 -10.69
C LEU A 116 4.27 3.69 -9.22
N CYS A 117 5.20 3.88 -8.28
CA CYS A 117 4.92 3.79 -6.84
C CYS A 117 5.17 5.09 -6.10
N ASP A 118 4.80 6.18 -6.74
CA ASP A 118 4.98 7.52 -6.20
C ASP A 118 3.68 8.03 -5.53
N PRO A 119 3.76 8.71 -4.36
CA PRO A 119 2.59 9.28 -3.70
C PRO A 119 1.82 10.32 -4.53
N ARG A 120 2.40 10.83 -5.63
CA ARG A 120 1.76 11.73 -6.60
C ARG A 120 0.88 10.97 -7.61
N ASN A 121 1.13 9.69 -7.86
CA ASN A 121 0.35 8.86 -8.78
C ASN A 121 -0.73 8.06 -8.04
N ARG A 122 -1.73 8.75 -7.52
CA ARG A 122 -2.84 8.15 -6.77
C ARG A 122 -4.14 8.18 -7.56
N VAL A 123 -4.99 7.17 -7.31
CA VAL A 123 -6.36 7.12 -7.82
C VAL A 123 -7.17 8.25 -7.17
N GLY A 124 -7.86 9.07 -7.96
CA GLY A 124 -8.56 10.24 -7.41
C GLY A 124 -9.72 9.87 -6.48
N LEU A 125 -10.36 8.71 -6.70
CA LEU A 125 -11.38 8.16 -5.81
C LEU A 125 -10.81 7.80 -4.43
N ALA A 126 -9.59 7.27 -4.39
CA ALA A 126 -8.87 6.98 -3.15
C ALA A 126 -8.65 8.25 -2.32
N GLU A 127 -8.18 9.32 -2.98
CA GLU A 127 -7.92 10.62 -2.34
C GLU A 127 -9.20 11.25 -1.80
N ARG A 128 -10.33 11.09 -2.52
CA ARG A 128 -11.64 11.54 -2.07
C ARG A 128 -12.12 10.78 -0.84
N ILE A 129 -12.08 9.44 -0.90
CA ILE A 129 -12.51 8.57 0.20
C ILE A 129 -11.69 8.86 1.45
N ALA A 130 -10.35 8.91 1.34
CA ALA A 130 -9.48 9.18 2.47
C ALA A 130 -9.87 10.48 3.21
N ARG A 131 -10.20 11.55 2.47
CA ARG A 131 -10.65 12.82 3.06
C ARG A 131 -12.04 12.74 3.71
N LEU A 132 -12.98 12.01 3.12
CA LEU A 132 -14.31 11.79 3.71
C LEU A 132 -14.25 10.95 4.99
N LEU A 133 -13.24 10.10 5.12
CA LEU A 133 -12.98 9.29 6.32
C LEU A 133 -12.19 10.06 7.40
N GLY A 134 -11.72 11.28 7.11
CA GLY A 134 -10.86 12.02 8.03
C GLY A 134 -9.49 11.36 8.23
N MET A 135 -9.02 10.60 7.23
CA MET A 135 -7.66 10.08 7.23
C MET A 135 -6.67 11.24 7.20
N GLU A 136 -5.59 11.10 7.97
CA GLU A 136 -4.53 12.09 7.98
C GLU A 136 -3.87 12.17 6.61
N SER A 137 -3.40 13.36 6.25
CA SER A 137 -2.58 13.52 5.06
C SER A 137 -1.51 14.58 5.29
N LEU A 138 -0.29 14.26 4.91
CA LEU A 138 0.92 15.05 4.94
C LEU A 138 0.73 16.37 4.20
N LYS A 139 -0.02 16.39 3.08
CA LYS A 139 -0.43 17.63 2.40
C LYS A 139 -1.15 18.61 3.34
N GLY A 140 -1.84 18.10 4.36
CA GLY A 140 -2.53 18.90 5.36
C GLY A 140 -1.64 19.62 6.36
N TYR A 141 -0.34 19.34 6.37
CA TYR A 141 0.67 19.96 7.25
C TYR A 141 1.53 21.00 6.53
N PHE A 142 1.30 21.17 5.23
CA PHE A 142 1.85 22.27 4.45
C PHE A 142 0.93 23.49 4.53
N ASP A 143 1.51 24.63 4.86
CA ASP A 143 0.87 25.93 4.65
C ASP A 143 1.48 26.62 3.44
N VAL A 144 0.62 27.12 2.54
CA VAL A 144 1.02 27.82 1.32
C VAL A 144 0.57 29.27 1.47
N GLU A 145 1.54 30.17 1.52
CA GLU A 145 1.32 31.60 1.56
C GLU A 145 1.50 32.19 0.15
N ILE A 146 0.50 32.92 -0.32
CA ILE A 146 0.53 33.60 -1.61
C ILE A 146 0.46 35.10 -1.37
N THR A 147 1.49 35.81 -1.80
CA THR A 147 1.55 37.27 -1.79
C THR A 147 1.47 37.81 -3.22
N ASN A 148 1.05 39.07 -3.35
CA ASN A 148 0.97 39.75 -4.65
C ASN A 148 1.84 41.00 -4.58
N ASP A 149 2.83 41.07 -5.45
CA ASP A 149 3.70 42.22 -5.62
C ASP A 149 3.54 42.76 -7.06
N GLU A 150 2.90 43.92 -7.17
CA GLU A 150 2.66 44.63 -8.44
C GLU A 150 2.10 43.78 -9.61
N GLY A 151 1.30 42.75 -9.31
CA GLY A 151 0.70 41.86 -10.31
C GLY A 151 1.47 40.56 -10.57
N VAL A 152 2.58 40.34 -9.87
CA VAL A 152 3.28 39.04 -9.78
C VAL A 152 2.87 38.37 -8.47
N PHE A 153 2.43 37.11 -8.55
CA PHE A 153 2.07 36.33 -7.39
C PHE A 153 3.25 35.47 -6.96
N LEU A 154 3.60 35.53 -5.68
CA LEU A 154 4.69 34.78 -5.07
C LEU A 154 4.10 33.74 -4.12
N ALA A 155 4.39 32.46 -4.33
CA ALA A 155 4.00 31.39 -3.43
C ALA A 155 5.21 30.86 -2.64
N ASN A 156 5.02 30.68 -1.34
CA ASN A 156 5.94 30.01 -0.43
C ASN A 156 5.21 28.94 0.37
N PHE A 157 5.85 27.79 0.61
CA PHE A 157 5.32 26.81 1.54
C PHE A 157 6.19 26.63 2.80
N THR A 158 5.54 26.15 3.86
CA THR A 158 6.19 25.65 5.07
C THR A 158 5.57 24.32 5.49
N LEU A 159 6.39 23.37 5.90
CA LEU A 159 5.94 22.13 6.52
C LEU A 159 6.05 22.28 8.03
N THR A 160 4.92 22.15 8.74
CA THR A 160 4.89 22.32 10.20
C THR A 160 4.40 21.06 10.89
N ARG A 161 5.16 20.61 11.90
CA ARG A 161 4.72 19.57 12.82
C ARG A 161 3.99 20.23 14.00
N PRO A 162 2.72 19.87 14.28
CA PRO A 162 1.93 20.53 15.31
C PRO A 162 2.38 20.19 16.74
N GLU A 163 3.04 19.04 16.93
CA GLU A 163 3.57 18.60 18.22
C GLU A 163 5.11 18.61 18.21
N PRO A 164 5.77 18.94 19.33
CA PRO A 164 5.20 19.46 20.59
C PRO A 164 4.65 20.90 20.44
N ASP A 165 3.94 21.41 21.44
CA ASP A 165 3.52 22.82 21.52
C ASP A 165 4.67 23.68 22.10
N PRO A 166 5.19 24.72 21.39
CA PRO A 166 4.69 25.29 20.14
C PRO A 166 5.06 24.50 18.88
N PRO A 167 4.21 24.55 17.83
CA PRO A 167 4.46 23.87 16.56
C PRO A 167 5.86 24.13 16.00
N THR A 168 6.48 23.09 15.48
CA THR A 168 7.84 23.12 14.96
C THR A 168 7.81 23.15 13.43
N VAL A 169 8.40 24.18 12.82
CA VAL A 169 8.63 24.22 11.37
C VAL A 169 9.74 23.22 11.04
N LEU A 170 9.49 22.34 10.07
CA LEU A 170 10.43 21.31 9.64
C LEU A 170 11.14 21.73 8.35
N LEU A 171 10.37 22.10 7.33
CA LEU A 171 10.86 22.51 6.02
C LEU A 171 10.28 23.86 5.63
N THR A 172 11.07 24.63 4.89
CA THR A 172 10.67 25.88 4.26
C THR A 172 11.08 25.87 2.79
N GLN A 173 10.33 26.54 1.95
CA GLN A 173 10.65 26.65 0.53
C GLN A 173 11.95 27.44 0.32
N ALA A 174 12.83 26.95 -0.56
CA ALA A 174 14.14 27.58 -0.81
C ALA A 174 14.01 28.92 -1.56
N VAL A 175 13.18 28.96 -2.59
CA VAL A 175 12.98 30.12 -3.47
C VAL A 175 11.50 30.29 -3.74
N ALA A 176 10.96 31.50 -3.56
CA ALA A 176 9.56 31.81 -3.85
C ALA A 176 9.21 31.51 -5.32
N LEU A 177 8.05 30.91 -5.55
CA LEU A 177 7.57 30.60 -6.90
C LEU A 177 6.79 31.79 -7.45
N GLU A 178 7.21 32.30 -8.60
CA GLU A 178 6.55 33.43 -9.27
C GLU A 178 5.54 32.94 -10.32
N ALA A 179 4.35 33.52 -10.32
CA ALA A 179 3.33 33.23 -11.33
C ALA A 179 2.48 34.46 -11.69
N PRO A 180 1.88 34.51 -12.89
CA PRO A 180 1.05 35.64 -13.33
C PRO A 180 -0.32 35.71 -12.63
N THR A 181 -0.74 34.64 -11.94
CA THR A 181 -2.01 34.58 -11.22
C THR A 181 -1.83 33.83 -9.90
N GLY A 182 -2.66 34.12 -8.90
CA GLY A 182 -2.62 33.42 -7.61
C GLY A 182 -2.91 31.93 -7.75
N GLU A 183 -3.83 31.54 -8.65
CA GLU A 183 -4.13 30.12 -8.94
C GLU A 183 -2.91 29.39 -9.50
N ALA A 184 -2.22 29.99 -10.49
CA ALA A 184 -1.00 29.40 -11.03
C ALA A 184 0.14 29.31 -9.99
N ALA A 185 0.23 30.28 -9.07
CA ALA A 185 1.20 30.24 -7.97
C ALA A 185 0.88 29.10 -6.99
N GLU A 186 -0.41 28.92 -6.65
CA GLU A 186 -0.88 27.84 -5.80
C GLU A 186 -0.62 26.46 -6.41
N ASP A 187 -0.99 26.28 -7.68
CA ASP A 187 -0.77 25.04 -8.42
C ASP A 187 0.73 24.67 -8.48
N ALA A 188 1.59 25.65 -8.76
CA ALA A 188 3.03 25.46 -8.78
C ALA A 188 3.57 25.05 -7.39
N ALA A 189 3.09 25.67 -6.31
CA ALA A 189 3.48 25.30 -4.95
C ALA A 189 3.05 23.88 -4.60
N TRP A 190 1.84 23.45 -4.95
CA TRP A 190 1.37 22.08 -4.68
C TRP A 190 2.07 21.01 -5.53
N LEU A 191 2.53 21.36 -6.74
CA LEU A 191 3.39 20.49 -7.54
C LEU A 191 4.74 20.29 -6.83
N LEU A 192 5.39 21.37 -6.41
CA LEU A 192 6.66 21.31 -5.68
C LEU A 192 6.52 20.57 -4.34
N ILE A 193 5.43 20.77 -3.60
CA ILE A 193 5.12 20.00 -2.39
C ILE A 193 5.00 18.51 -2.70
N GLY A 194 4.43 18.15 -3.85
CA GLY A 194 4.41 16.77 -4.32
C GLY A 194 5.81 16.17 -4.44
N ASP A 195 6.76 16.94 -5.00
CA ASP A 195 8.16 16.52 -5.15
C ASP A 195 8.87 16.43 -3.81
N VAL A 196 8.60 17.36 -2.88
CA VAL A 196 9.07 17.29 -1.49
C VAL A 196 8.58 16.01 -0.82
N ILE A 197 7.29 15.69 -0.93
CA ILE A 197 6.70 14.48 -0.33
C ILE A 197 7.33 13.21 -0.91
N ALA A 198 7.56 13.16 -2.22
CA ALA A 198 8.16 12.00 -2.88
C ALA A 198 9.61 11.72 -2.42
N ASN A 199 10.35 12.76 -2.03
CA ASN A 199 11.76 12.66 -1.64
C ASN A 199 12.01 12.70 -0.12
N SER A 200 11.02 13.06 0.70
CA SER A 200 11.25 13.35 2.12
C SER A 200 11.61 12.14 2.98
N VAL A 201 11.34 10.92 2.52
CA VAL A 201 11.63 9.69 3.28
C VAL A 201 13.03 9.14 2.96
N ASP A 202 13.59 9.44 1.79
CA ASP A 202 14.87 8.89 1.35
C ASP A 202 16.04 9.63 2.03
N PRO A 203 16.88 8.94 2.83
CA PRO A 203 18.03 9.56 3.47
C PRO A 203 19.08 10.08 2.49
N GLY A 204 19.15 9.53 1.27
CA GLY A 204 20.08 9.97 0.22
C GLY A 204 19.72 11.33 -0.41
N ARG A 205 18.52 11.85 -0.14
CA ARG A 205 18.01 13.13 -0.68
C ARG A 205 18.35 14.34 0.19
N TYR A 206 18.98 14.12 1.34
CA TYR A 206 19.36 15.19 2.26
C TYR A 206 20.83 15.55 2.08
N GLY A 207 21.10 16.84 1.91
CA GLY A 207 22.44 17.37 1.68
C GLY A 207 22.64 18.73 2.34
N THR A 208 23.75 19.37 2.01
CA THR A 208 24.07 20.73 2.43
C THR A 208 24.36 21.57 1.20
N ASN A 209 23.69 22.72 1.06
CA ASN A 209 23.89 23.62 -0.07
C ASN A 209 25.22 24.41 0.03
N THR A 210 25.50 25.25 -0.96
CA THR A 210 26.70 26.12 -0.97
C THR A 210 26.73 27.16 0.14
N ASP A 211 25.56 27.52 0.67
CA ASP A 211 25.40 28.52 1.74
C ASP A 211 25.54 27.89 3.15
N GLY A 212 25.64 26.56 3.23
CA GLY A 212 25.78 25.81 4.48
C GLY A 212 24.45 25.41 5.12
N ASP A 213 23.33 25.58 4.42
CA ASP A 213 22.01 25.15 4.89
C ASP A 213 21.79 23.67 4.58
N ASP A 214 21.15 22.97 5.52
CA ASP A 214 20.68 21.61 5.31
C ASP A 214 19.45 21.64 4.39
N ILE A 215 19.46 20.84 3.33
CA ILE A 215 18.45 20.87 2.28
C ILE A 215 17.93 19.48 1.92
N LEU A 216 16.73 19.47 1.34
CA LEU A 216 16.14 18.34 0.64
C LEU A 216 16.25 18.59 -0.87
N GLU A 217 16.75 17.61 -1.62
CA GLU A 217 16.98 17.67 -3.06
C GLU A 217 16.20 16.60 -3.82
N ASP A 218 16.05 16.79 -5.13
CA ASP A 218 15.50 15.79 -6.04
C ASP A 218 16.57 14.80 -6.55
N ALA A 219 16.21 14.01 -7.56
CA ALA A 219 17.11 13.06 -8.22
C ALA A 219 18.29 13.71 -8.95
N ASP A 220 18.10 14.94 -9.42
CA ASP A 220 19.04 15.67 -10.25
C ASP A 220 19.93 16.63 -9.43
N GLY A 221 19.72 16.69 -8.10
CA GLY A 221 20.44 17.58 -7.20
C GLY A 221 19.88 19.01 -7.16
N ASN A 222 18.64 19.22 -7.60
CA ASN A 222 17.97 20.50 -7.43
C ASN A 222 17.38 20.60 -6.03
N THR A 223 17.57 21.75 -5.37
CA THR A 223 17.00 22.02 -4.05
C THR A 223 15.47 22.14 -4.10
N LEU A 224 14.79 21.27 -3.35
CA LEU A 224 13.34 21.28 -3.18
C LEU A 224 12.91 22.11 -1.97
N ALA A 225 13.61 21.97 -0.85
CA ALA A 225 13.30 22.66 0.41
C ALA A 225 14.54 22.81 1.31
N ILE A 226 14.46 23.75 2.25
CA ILE A 226 15.48 23.99 3.28
C ILE A 226 14.95 23.54 4.64
N LEU A 227 15.78 22.83 5.40
CA LEU A 227 15.46 22.41 6.77
C LEU A 227 15.53 23.62 7.70
N ALA A 228 14.55 23.74 8.60
CA ALA A 228 14.58 24.81 9.58
C ALA A 228 15.73 24.64 10.58
N SER A 229 16.20 25.75 11.16
CA SER A 229 17.32 25.76 12.11
C SER A 229 17.09 24.78 13.28
N GLY A 230 18.03 23.85 13.48
CA GLY A 230 17.99 22.86 14.55
C GLY A 230 17.17 21.60 14.23
N ILE A 231 16.63 21.48 13.01
CA ILE A 231 15.96 20.29 12.52
C ILE A 231 16.96 19.38 11.82
N THR A 232 16.90 18.08 12.11
CA THR A 232 17.72 17.08 11.44
C THR A 232 16.92 16.34 10.35
N PRO A 233 17.57 15.80 9.31
CA PRO A 233 16.92 14.94 8.32
C PRO A 233 16.06 13.83 8.93
N ALA A 234 16.56 13.19 10.00
CA ALA A 234 15.85 12.12 10.70
C ALA A 234 14.51 12.58 11.31
N MET A 235 14.41 13.84 11.76
CA MET A 235 13.16 14.39 12.29
C MET A 235 12.11 14.58 11.18
N VAL A 236 12.55 15.03 10.00
CA VAL A 236 11.67 15.19 8.82
C VAL A 236 11.22 13.81 8.34
N GLN A 237 12.16 12.90 8.12
CA GLN A 237 11.89 11.53 7.66
C GLN A 237 10.91 10.83 8.59
N ALA A 238 11.14 10.82 9.90
CA ALA A 238 10.26 10.16 10.87
C ALA A 238 8.83 10.72 10.82
N PHE A 239 8.69 12.05 10.72
CA PHE A 239 7.37 12.68 10.63
C PHE A 239 6.66 12.37 9.30
N THR A 240 7.38 12.48 8.17
CA THR A 240 6.79 12.23 6.85
C THR A 240 6.49 10.75 6.63
N ALA A 241 7.34 9.85 7.10
CA ALA A 241 7.16 8.40 6.97
C ALA A 241 5.95 7.92 7.77
N ASP A 242 5.75 8.41 9.00
CA ASP A 242 4.58 8.07 9.83
C ASP A 242 3.26 8.49 9.15
N LEU A 243 3.19 9.74 8.64
CA LEU A 243 2.00 10.24 7.96
C LEU A 243 1.75 9.53 6.63
N LEU A 244 2.80 9.33 5.81
CA LEU A 244 2.69 8.60 4.56
C LEU A 244 2.25 7.16 4.79
N ALA A 245 2.76 6.50 5.84
CA ALA A 245 2.31 5.17 6.21
C ALA A 245 0.81 5.15 6.48
N LYS A 246 0.28 6.11 7.25
CA LYS A 246 -1.17 6.21 7.59
C LYS A 246 -2.06 6.59 6.42
N GLU A 247 -1.51 7.24 5.39
CA GLU A 247 -2.24 7.69 4.19
C GLU A 247 -2.55 6.59 3.18
N ARG A 248 -1.91 5.42 3.29
CA ARG A 248 -1.98 4.38 2.26
C ARG A 248 -3.37 3.78 2.17
N LEU A 249 -3.96 3.92 0.97
CA LEU A 249 -5.20 3.31 0.54
C LEU A 249 -5.06 2.97 -0.94
N PHE A 250 -5.03 1.67 -1.25
CA PHE A 250 -4.86 1.19 -2.62
C PHE A 250 -6.21 0.93 -3.27
N VAL A 251 -6.32 1.28 -4.55
CA VAL A 251 -7.46 0.92 -5.40
C VAL A 251 -6.89 0.11 -6.55
N ILE A 252 -7.07 -1.19 -6.48
CA ILE A 252 -6.59 -2.15 -7.48
C ILE A 252 -7.74 -2.38 -8.47
N GLU A 253 -7.58 -1.88 -9.68
CA GLU A 253 -8.48 -2.18 -10.79
C GLU A 253 -8.15 -3.58 -11.32
N HIS A 254 -9.09 -4.53 -11.22
CA HIS A 254 -8.80 -5.91 -11.61
C HIS A 254 -8.51 -6.05 -13.11
N LEU A 255 -8.94 -5.08 -13.93
CA LEU A 255 -8.58 -5.03 -15.35
C LEU A 255 -7.07 -5.01 -15.58
N LEU A 256 -6.27 -4.48 -14.64
CA LEU A 256 -4.82 -4.47 -14.72
C LEU A 256 -4.20 -5.87 -14.52
N LEU A 257 -4.92 -6.73 -13.81
CA LEU A 257 -4.54 -8.11 -13.45
C LEU A 257 -5.06 -9.15 -14.45
N ARG A 258 -5.75 -8.73 -15.52
CA ARG A 258 -6.23 -9.67 -16.54
C ARG A 258 -5.03 -10.31 -17.26
N PRO A 259 -5.11 -11.60 -17.63
CA PRO A 259 -4.10 -12.25 -18.45
C PRO A 259 -3.86 -11.46 -19.74
N LYS A 260 -2.59 -11.13 -20.00
CA LYS A 260 -2.20 -10.30 -21.12
C LYS A 260 -1.66 -11.14 -22.26
N PHE A 261 -0.91 -12.21 -21.95
CA PHE A 261 -0.25 -13.12 -22.89
C PHE A 261 -0.53 -14.59 -22.55
N PRO A 262 -0.24 -15.56 -23.45
CA PRO A 262 -0.41 -16.98 -23.16
C PRO A 262 0.51 -17.42 -22.02
N GLY A 263 -0.05 -17.89 -20.90
CA GLY A 263 0.71 -18.29 -19.71
C GLY A 263 0.84 -17.23 -18.63
N ASP A 264 0.20 -16.08 -18.80
CA ASP A 264 0.07 -15.09 -17.74
C ASP A 264 -0.78 -15.63 -16.57
N ALA A 265 -0.52 -15.16 -15.35
CA ALA A 265 -1.21 -15.64 -14.17
C ALA A 265 -2.72 -15.33 -14.24
N VAL A 266 -3.54 -16.26 -13.75
CA VAL A 266 -5.00 -16.12 -13.75
C VAL A 266 -5.46 -15.91 -12.32
N MET A 267 -6.26 -14.87 -12.08
CA MET A 267 -6.84 -14.61 -10.78
C MET A 267 -7.75 -15.78 -10.35
N PRO A 268 -7.45 -16.46 -9.23
CA PRO A 268 -8.29 -17.55 -8.76
C PRO A 268 -9.64 -17.01 -8.25
N VAL A 269 -10.74 -17.66 -8.65
CA VAL A 269 -12.09 -17.32 -8.20
C VAL A 269 -12.61 -18.44 -7.30
N CYS A 270 -12.38 -18.32 -5.99
CA CYS A 270 -12.96 -19.25 -5.01
C CYS A 270 -14.15 -18.58 -4.30
N LEU A 271 -15.36 -18.91 -4.77
CA LEU A 271 -16.61 -18.44 -4.16
C LEU A 271 -17.09 -19.35 -3.02
N ASP A 272 -16.66 -20.62 -3.04
CA ASP A 272 -16.99 -21.63 -2.04
C ASP A 272 -15.73 -22.23 -1.38
N PRO A 273 -15.82 -22.73 -0.14
CA PRO A 273 -14.69 -23.31 0.60
C PRO A 273 -14.01 -24.52 -0.08
N GLY A 274 -14.70 -25.16 -1.03
CA GLY A 274 -14.16 -26.29 -1.81
C GLY A 274 -13.53 -25.90 -3.15
N CYS A 275 -13.59 -24.62 -3.56
CA CYS A 275 -13.18 -24.15 -4.90
C CYS A 275 -13.72 -25.03 -6.07
N ASP A 276 -14.90 -25.66 -5.91
CA ASP A 276 -15.50 -26.57 -6.90
C ASP A 276 -16.13 -25.85 -8.12
N HIS A 277 -15.90 -24.54 -8.28
CA HIS A 277 -16.45 -23.77 -9.38
C HIS A 277 -15.44 -23.59 -10.51
N CYS A 278 -15.75 -24.20 -11.65
CA CYS A 278 -15.05 -24.00 -12.92
C CYS A 278 -15.42 -22.63 -13.54
N GLY A 279 -14.66 -21.57 -13.21
CA GLY A 279 -14.21 -20.56 -14.17
C GLY A 279 -15.21 -19.65 -14.92
N GLU A 280 -16.52 -19.65 -14.65
CA GLU A 280 -17.48 -18.84 -15.44
C GLU A 280 -17.79 -17.43 -14.87
N GLU A 281 -17.15 -17.00 -13.78
CA GLU A 281 -17.26 -15.60 -13.33
C GLU A 281 -16.04 -14.80 -13.74
N ASP A 282 -16.21 -13.86 -14.67
CA ASP A 282 -15.19 -12.86 -15.01
C ASP A 282 -14.75 -12.09 -13.74
N PRO A 283 -13.53 -12.33 -13.23
CA PRO A 283 -13.03 -11.67 -12.02
C PRO A 283 -12.38 -10.32 -12.30
N TYR A 284 -12.36 -9.88 -13.56
CA TYR A 284 -11.67 -8.67 -13.99
C TYR A 284 -12.64 -7.54 -14.31
N SER A 285 -13.66 -7.81 -15.13
CA SER A 285 -14.55 -6.76 -15.62
C SER A 285 -15.38 -6.14 -14.50
N PHE A 286 -15.40 -4.80 -14.47
CA PHE A 286 -16.18 -4.01 -13.52
C PHE A 286 -15.90 -4.33 -12.05
N ARG A 287 -14.72 -4.89 -11.73
CA ARG A 287 -14.32 -5.23 -10.36
C ARG A 287 -13.10 -4.42 -9.95
N LEU A 288 -13.08 -4.01 -8.68
CA LEU A 288 -11.95 -3.33 -8.06
C LEU A 288 -11.87 -3.70 -6.59
N SER A 289 -10.65 -3.68 -6.06
CA SER A 289 -10.37 -3.92 -4.66
C SER A 289 -9.85 -2.64 -4.00
N TYR A 290 -10.51 -2.21 -2.92
CA TYR A 290 -9.97 -1.23 -1.99
C TYR A 290 -9.19 -1.97 -0.93
N VAL A 291 -7.91 -1.63 -0.77
CA VAL A 291 -7.06 -2.21 0.27
C VAL A 291 -6.64 -1.13 1.26
N LEU A 292 -7.08 -1.31 2.51
CA LEU A 292 -6.82 -0.42 3.63
C LEU A 292 -6.02 -1.15 4.71
N GLN A 293 -5.27 -0.41 5.51
CA GLN A 293 -4.57 -0.95 6.67
C GLN A 293 -5.56 -1.32 7.77
N GLY A 294 -5.58 -2.59 8.15
CA GLY A 294 -6.36 -3.11 9.27
C GLY A 294 -5.94 -2.55 10.62
N ALA A 295 -4.67 -2.13 10.75
CA ALA A 295 -4.13 -1.50 11.96
C ALA A 295 -4.34 0.03 12.02
N LEU A 296 -4.95 0.65 11.00
CA LEU A 296 -5.14 2.10 10.94
C LEU A 296 -6.12 2.57 12.03
N GLU A 297 -5.63 3.38 12.96
CA GLU A 297 -6.48 4.01 13.97
C GLU A 297 -7.32 5.14 13.36
N PRO A 298 -8.57 5.35 13.82
CA PRO A 298 -9.29 4.58 14.85
C PRO A 298 -10.03 3.33 14.32
N PHE A 299 -9.94 3.02 13.03
CA PHE A 299 -10.70 1.94 12.38
C PHE A 299 -10.30 0.52 12.86
N SER A 300 -9.10 0.38 13.41
CA SER A 300 -8.58 -0.87 13.97
C SER A 300 -9.34 -1.33 15.23
N TYR A 301 -9.71 -0.39 16.11
CA TYR A 301 -10.38 -0.69 17.38
C TYR A 301 -11.87 -0.28 17.42
N ASP A 302 -12.36 0.57 16.50
CA ASP A 302 -13.77 0.94 16.41
C ASP A 302 -14.45 0.36 15.15
N ILE A 303 -15.23 -0.71 15.37
CA ILE A 303 -15.94 -1.41 14.29
C ILE A 303 -17.04 -0.56 13.63
N ASP A 304 -17.60 0.42 14.33
CA ASP A 304 -18.67 1.26 13.78
C ASP A 304 -18.11 2.31 12.82
N LEU A 305 -16.91 2.85 13.12
CA LEU A 305 -16.14 3.65 12.18
C LEU A 305 -15.67 2.84 10.97
N ARG A 306 -15.25 1.59 11.18
CA ARG A 306 -14.89 0.70 10.06
C ARG A 306 -16.09 0.41 9.15
N ARG A 307 -17.27 0.13 9.72
CA ARG A 307 -18.52 -0.02 8.95
C ARG A 307 -18.93 1.27 8.25
N PHE A 308 -18.66 2.43 8.86
CA PHE A 308 -18.87 3.72 8.19
C PHE A 308 -17.96 3.86 6.99
N ALA A 309 -16.67 3.55 7.14
CA ALA A 309 -15.73 3.55 6.02
C ALA A 309 -16.18 2.65 4.88
N ASP A 310 -16.62 1.42 5.19
CA ASP A 310 -17.15 0.49 4.18
C ASP A 310 -18.37 1.07 3.44
N ARG A 311 -19.30 1.74 4.15
CA ARG A 311 -20.46 2.39 3.54
C ARG A 311 -20.06 3.57 2.67
N THR A 312 -19.11 4.38 3.12
CA THR A 312 -18.60 5.55 2.38
C THR A 312 -17.93 5.09 1.09
N ILE A 313 -17.06 4.08 1.15
CA ILE A 313 -16.42 3.48 -0.03
C ILE A 313 -17.49 3.01 -1.04
N ARG A 314 -18.51 2.28 -0.57
CA ARG A 314 -19.61 1.80 -1.45
C ARG A 314 -20.44 2.92 -2.06
N ARG A 315 -20.66 4.03 -1.33
CA ARG A 315 -21.43 5.19 -1.81
C ARG A 315 -20.65 6.00 -2.85
N GLU A 316 -19.35 6.12 -2.67
CA GLU A 316 -18.47 6.88 -3.57
C GLU A 316 -18.05 6.06 -4.81
N THR A 317 -18.07 4.72 -4.71
CA THR A 317 -17.81 3.84 -5.86
C THR A 317 -18.91 3.98 -6.91
N PRO A 318 -18.57 4.16 -8.21
CA PRO A 318 -19.54 4.15 -9.29
C PRO A 318 -20.42 2.90 -9.29
N ALA A 319 -21.73 3.08 -9.48
CA ALA A 319 -22.72 1.99 -9.33
C ALA A 319 -22.56 0.80 -10.30
N HIS A 320 -21.79 0.98 -11.38
CA HIS A 320 -21.49 -0.09 -12.36
C HIS A 320 -20.23 -0.87 -12.01
N LEU A 321 -19.53 -0.53 -10.91
CA LEU A 321 -18.34 -1.21 -10.43
C LEU A 321 -18.68 -1.96 -9.14
N LEU A 322 -18.15 -3.17 -8.99
CA LEU A 322 -18.28 -4.03 -7.83
C LEU A 322 -17.04 -3.87 -6.93
N PRO A 323 -17.15 -3.18 -5.79
CA PRO A 323 -16.04 -3.01 -4.87
C PRO A 323 -15.88 -4.21 -3.93
N LYS A 324 -14.68 -4.79 -3.89
CA LYS A 324 -14.20 -5.62 -2.79
C LYS A 324 -13.45 -4.71 -1.81
N ILE A 325 -13.77 -4.78 -0.51
CA ILE A 325 -13.13 -3.95 0.51
C ILE A 325 -12.33 -4.88 1.42
N CYS A 326 -11.02 -4.71 1.41
CA CYS A 326 -10.07 -5.51 2.16
C CYS A 326 -9.39 -4.61 3.19
N TRP A 327 -9.44 -5.03 4.44
CA TRP A 327 -8.70 -4.42 5.54
C TRP A 327 -7.62 -5.40 5.94
N VAL A 328 -6.39 -5.13 5.55
CA VAL A 328 -5.28 -6.08 5.60
C VAL A 328 -4.39 -5.79 6.81
N GLY A 329 -4.04 -6.82 7.56
CA GLY A 329 -3.23 -6.69 8.77
C GLY A 329 -1.83 -6.13 8.50
N ASN A 330 -1.30 -5.39 9.47
CA ASN A 330 0.08 -4.89 9.45
C ASN A 330 0.63 -4.72 10.86
N THR A 331 0.37 -5.71 11.71
CA THR A 331 0.66 -5.66 13.16
C THR A 331 2.15 -5.88 13.47
N GLY A 332 2.94 -6.33 12.50
CA GLY A 332 4.31 -6.74 12.68
C GLY A 332 4.42 -8.00 13.56
N PHE A 333 5.65 -8.31 13.99
CA PHE A 333 5.96 -9.48 14.82
C PHE A 333 5.91 -9.21 16.33
N LYS A 334 5.08 -8.27 16.77
CA LYS A 334 5.00 -7.90 18.20
C LYS A 334 4.24 -8.98 18.97
N LYS A 335 4.76 -9.37 20.13
CA LYS A 335 4.02 -10.18 21.12
C LYS A 335 2.73 -9.45 21.50
N ASP A 336 1.60 -10.13 21.32
CA ASP A 336 0.30 -9.71 21.83
C ASP A 336 -0.02 -10.55 23.07
N ASP A 337 0.14 -9.97 24.26
CA ASP A 337 -0.14 -10.64 25.53
C ASP A 337 -1.62 -11.08 25.69
N CYS A 338 -2.51 -10.56 24.84
CA CYS A 338 -3.92 -10.94 24.79
C CYS A 338 -4.24 -11.96 23.68
N ALA A 339 -3.23 -12.49 23.00
CA ALA A 339 -3.42 -13.43 21.90
C ALA A 339 -4.10 -14.74 22.36
N PRO A 340 -5.00 -15.33 21.55
CA PRO A 340 -5.70 -16.58 21.91
C PRO A 340 -4.78 -17.77 22.24
N ILE A 341 -3.52 -17.72 21.80
CA ILE A 341 -2.51 -18.73 22.10
C ILE A 341 -2.29 -18.89 23.60
N PHE A 342 -2.32 -17.83 24.40
CA PHE A 342 -2.13 -17.94 25.85
C PHE A 342 -3.26 -18.74 26.50
N SER A 343 -4.51 -18.54 26.09
CA SER A 343 -5.63 -19.37 26.55
C SER A 343 -5.48 -20.83 26.12
N ARG A 344 -4.92 -21.09 24.93
CA ARG A 344 -4.64 -22.45 24.46
C ARG A 344 -3.52 -23.12 25.25
N LEU A 345 -2.44 -22.39 25.54
CA LEU A 345 -1.32 -22.87 26.35
C LEU A 345 -1.77 -23.21 27.78
N LEU A 346 -2.55 -22.34 28.42
CA LEU A 346 -3.11 -22.62 29.75
C LEU A 346 -3.93 -23.92 29.76
N ALA A 347 -4.75 -24.15 28.73
CA ALA A 347 -5.54 -25.38 28.61
C ALA A 347 -4.66 -26.63 28.43
N LEU A 348 -3.58 -26.54 27.65
CA LEU A 348 -2.64 -27.64 27.46
C LEU A 348 -1.83 -27.95 28.73
N LEU A 349 -1.40 -26.91 29.45
CA LEU A 349 -0.72 -27.03 30.74
C LEU A 349 -1.62 -27.69 31.78
N GLN A 350 -2.90 -27.29 31.86
CA GLN A 350 -3.88 -27.94 32.72
C GLN A 350 -4.09 -29.41 32.34
N GLN A 351 -4.22 -29.71 31.04
CA GLN A 351 -4.47 -31.06 30.55
C GLN A 351 -3.33 -32.03 30.89
N HIS A 352 -2.07 -31.60 30.73
CA HIS A 352 -0.91 -32.49 30.80
C HIS A 352 -0.14 -32.44 32.13
N LEU A 353 -0.25 -31.35 32.89
CA LEU A 353 0.45 -31.16 34.19
C LEU A 353 -0.51 -30.98 35.37
N ASP A 354 -1.83 -30.98 35.15
CA ASP A 354 -2.87 -30.76 36.18
C ASP A 354 -2.69 -29.43 36.95
N LEU A 355 -2.16 -28.41 36.26
CA LEU A 355 -1.96 -27.07 36.81
C LEU A 355 -3.29 -26.29 36.88
N ASP A 356 -3.44 -25.43 37.89
CA ASP A 356 -4.59 -24.54 38.01
C ASP A 356 -4.45 -23.33 37.07
N VAL A 357 -5.43 -23.12 36.20
CA VAL A 357 -5.44 -22.04 35.20
C VAL A 357 -5.66 -20.65 35.82
N GLU A 358 -6.16 -20.58 37.05
CA GLU A 358 -6.35 -19.31 37.77
C GLU A 358 -5.10 -18.88 38.55
N GLU A 359 -4.10 -19.77 38.68
CA GLU A 359 -2.84 -19.46 39.37
C GLU A 359 -1.91 -18.60 38.50
N VAL A 360 -1.24 -17.65 39.16
CA VAL A 360 -0.32 -16.72 38.50
C VAL A 360 0.88 -17.48 37.93
N GLU A 361 1.36 -18.51 38.64
CA GLU A 361 2.48 -19.34 38.20
C GLU A 361 2.21 -20.07 36.88
N THR A 362 0.97 -20.52 36.63
CA THR A 362 0.57 -21.18 35.39
C THR A 362 0.58 -20.20 34.22
N CYS A 363 0.12 -18.97 34.46
CA CYS A 363 0.21 -17.88 33.49
C CYS A 363 1.67 -17.53 33.19
N GLU A 364 2.50 -17.35 34.22
CA GLU A 364 3.94 -17.10 34.07
C GLU A 364 4.63 -18.22 33.27
N CYS A 365 4.25 -19.48 33.49
CA CYS A 365 4.76 -20.60 32.70
C CYS A 365 4.37 -20.49 31.22
N ALA A 366 3.10 -20.19 30.91
CA ALA A 366 2.66 -20.00 29.53
C ALA A 366 3.43 -18.87 28.82
N HIS A 367 3.67 -17.74 29.51
CA HIS A 367 4.49 -16.65 28.99
C HIS A 367 5.96 -17.07 28.83
N GLN A 368 6.54 -17.82 29.76
CA GLN A 368 7.92 -18.31 29.69
C GLN A 368 8.14 -19.21 28.47
N VAL A 369 7.21 -20.15 28.21
CA VAL A 369 7.28 -21.05 27.05
C VAL A 369 7.17 -20.24 25.76
N TYR A 370 6.18 -19.34 25.66
CA TYR A 370 6.03 -18.45 24.51
C TYR A 370 7.31 -17.63 24.25
N ASP A 371 7.90 -17.05 25.30
CA ASP A 371 9.08 -16.20 25.18
C ASP A 371 10.31 -16.96 24.69
N GLY A 372 10.44 -18.25 25.03
CA GLY A 372 11.51 -19.10 24.49
C GLY A 372 11.43 -19.26 22.97
N PHE A 373 10.23 -19.52 22.44
CA PHE A 373 10.00 -19.59 20.99
C PHE A 373 10.18 -18.20 20.34
N HIS A 374 9.61 -17.16 20.94
CA HIS A 374 9.71 -15.80 20.44
C HIS A 374 11.16 -15.32 20.32
N GLN A 375 12.02 -15.68 21.27
CA GLN A 375 13.44 -15.31 21.28
C GLN A 375 14.20 -15.90 20.09
N LEU A 376 13.85 -17.09 19.61
CA LEU A 376 14.40 -17.68 18.38
C LEU A 376 13.75 -17.09 17.13
N PHE A 377 12.43 -16.92 17.16
CA PHE A 377 11.62 -16.43 16.03
C PHE A 377 12.01 -15.01 15.60
N GLN A 378 12.13 -14.07 16.53
CA GLN A 378 12.29 -12.65 16.21
C GLN A 378 13.53 -12.35 15.34
N PRO A 379 14.76 -12.75 15.70
CA PRO A 379 15.94 -12.47 14.88
C PRO A 379 15.90 -13.21 13.53
N TRP A 380 15.27 -14.38 13.47
CA TRP A 380 15.13 -15.16 12.25
C TRP A 380 14.12 -14.56 11.27
N VAL A 381 12.95 -14.12 11.74
CA VAL A 381 11.87 -13.60 10.86
C VAL A 381 12.11 -12.16 10.42
N THR A 382 12.85 -11.37 11.19
CA THR A 382 13.12 -9.94 10.91
C THR A 382 13.67 -9.70 9.50
N PRO A 383 14.71 -10.41 9.01
CA PRO A 383 15.19 -10.23 7.63
C PRO A 383 14.14 -10.64 6.58
N LEU A 384 13.26 -11.59 6.90
CA LEU A 384 12.23 -12.13 6.00
C LEU A 384 10.91 -11.34 6.07
N ALA A 385 10.89 -10.18 6.75
CA ALA A 385 9.67 -9.43 7.04
C ALA A 385 8.89 -9.01 5.77
N MET A 386 9.62 -8.67 4.71
CA MET A 386 9.05 -8.13 3.47
C MET A 386 8.93 -9.18 2.35
N GLU A 387 9.39 -10.40 2.59
CA GLU A 387 9.39 -11.46 1.58
C GLU A 387 8.04 -12.20 1.54
N TYR A 388 7.59 -12.51 0.33
CA TYR A 388 6.54 -13.49 0.13
C TYR A 388 7.17 -14.88 0.13
N ARG A 389 6.58 -15.81 0.87
CA ARG A 389 6.98 -17.22 0.90
C ARG A 389 5.73 -18.06 1.04
N ALA A 390 5.73 -19.23 0.42
CA ALA A 390 4.59 -20.14 0.51
C ALA A 390 4.40 -20.64 1.96
N PRO A 391 3.16 -20.87 2.42
CA PRO A 391 2.89 -21.23 3.82
C PRO A 391 3.58 -22.52 4.31
N ASP A 392 3.77 -23.48 3.41
CA ASP A 392 4.49 -24.73 3.67
C ASP A 392 5.98 -24.49 3.93
N VAL A 393 6.62 -23.62 3.14
CA VAL A 393 8.03 -23.25 3.36
C VAL A 393 8.21 -22.52 4.69
N TRP A 394 7.27 -21.64 5.06
CA TRP A 394 7.26 -21.02 6.38
C TRP A 394 7.17 -22.07 7.51
N GLU A 395 6.32 -23.08 7.35
CA GLU A 395 6.13 -24.12 8.36
C GLU A 395 7.38 -24.98 8.53
N ASP A 396 7.98 -25.43 7.42
CA ASP A 396 9.18 -26.28 7.44
C ASP A 396 10.36 -25.57 8.12
N ASP A 397 10.62 -24.32 7.78
CA ASP A 397 11.69 -23.54 8.40
C ASP A 397 11.44 -23.28 9.89
N LEU A 398 10.19 -22.98 10.27
CA LEU A 398 9.84 -22.78 11.68
C LEU A 398 9.99 -24.07 12.48
N ARG A 399 9.65 -25.21 11.88
CA ARG A 399 9.82 -26.53 12.50
C ARG A 399 11.30 -26.85 12.69
N GLU A 400 12.17 -26.48 11.74
CA GLU A 400 13.62 -26.57 11.89
C GLU A 400 14.13 -25.61 12.99
N LEU A 401 13.72 -24.34 12.96
CA LEU A 401 14.13 -23.31 13.91
C LEU A 401 13.79 -23.69 15.35
N PHE A 402 12.61 -24.23 15.59
CA PHE A 402 12.16 -24.62 16.92
C PHE A 402 12.61 -26.03 17.32
N GLY A 403 13.19 -26.81 16.41
CA GLY A 403 13.58 -28.20 16.63
C GLY A 403 14.62 -28.41 17.74
N ASP A 404 15.41 -27.36 18.05
CA ASP A 404 16.39 -27.37 19.14
C ASP A 404 15.76 -27.18 20.53
N LEU A 405 14.48 -26.76 20.62
CA LEU A 405 13.80 -26.58 21.89
C LEU A 405 13.26 -27.91 22.44
N SER A 406 13.33 -28.05 23.76
CA SER A 406 12.78 -29.19 24.48
C SER A 406 12.04 -28.75 25.76
N ALA A 407 11.19 -29.62 26.29
CA ALA A 407 10.52 -29.36 27.57
C ALA A 407 11.52 -29.08 28.73
N ASN A 408 12.75 -29.61 28.66
CA ASN A 408 13.76 -29.42 29.70
C ASN A 408 14.33 -27.99 29.77
N ASP A 409 14.17 -27.22 28.69
CA ASP A 409 14.62 -25.82 28.64
C ASP A 409 13.71 -24.90 29.47
N PHE A 410 12.53 -25.40 29.87
CA PHE A 410 11.53 -24.67 30.61
C PHE A 410 11.32 -25.30 32.01
N PRO A 411 11.84 -24.70 33.09
CA PRO A 411 11.72 -25.25 34.44
C PRO A 411 10.28 -25.50 34.91
N CYS A 412 9.31 -24.75 34.37
CA CYS A 412 7.90 -24.90 34.71
C CYS A 412 7.23 -26.12 34.05
N LEU A 413 7.88 -26.76 33.07
CA LEU A 413 7.40 -27.97 32.38
C LEU A 413 7.95 -29.28 32.99
N ASN A 414 8.51 -29.22 34.20
CA ASN A 414 9.05 -30.39 34.87
C ASN A 414 7.98 -31.49 35.04
N GLY A 415 8.23 -32.66 34.44
CA GLY A 415 7.31 -33.81 34.49
C GLY A 415 6.34 -33.90 33.32
N LEU A 416 6.46 -33.03 32.31
CA LEU A 416 5.69 -33.11 31.07
C LEU A 416 6.07 -34.37 30.27
N SER A 417 5.06 -35.03 29.67
CA SER A 417 5.26 -36.16 28.76
C SER A 417 5.75 -35.69 27.38
N GLU A 418 6.31 -36.61 26.59
CA GLU A 418 6.67 -36.33 25.19
C GLU A 418 5.44 -35.89 24.36
N GLU A 419 4.28 -36.53 24.57
CA GLU A 419 3.00 -36.18 23.94
C GLU A 419 2.55 -34.76 24.34
N GLY A 420 2.70 -34.39 25.61
CA GLY A 420 2.34 -33.04 26.08
C GLY A 420 3.26 -31.96 25.53
N TRP A 421 4.54 -32.28 25.29
CA TRP A 421 5.47 -31.37 24.60
C TRP A 421 5.09 -31.21 23.13
N GLU A 422 4.75 -32.29 22.42
CA GLU A 422 4.34 -32.26 21.01
C GLU A 422 3.08 -31.39 20.81
N ASP A 423 2.08 -31.52 21.68
CA ASP A 423 0.87 -30.70 21.66
C ASP A 423 1.16 -29.19 21.84
N ILE A 424 2.08 -28.85 22.76
CA ILE A 424 2.49 -27.46 23.01
C ILE A 424 3.31 -26.93 21.83
N PHE A 425 4.24 -27.73 21.33
CA PHE A 425 5.08 -27.41 20.18
C PHE A 425 4.23 -27.11 18.95
N GLU A 426 3.29 -27.98 18.60
CA GLU A 426 2.43 -27.79 17.43
C GLU A 426 1.50 -26.57 17.59
N ALA A 427 0.96 -26.35 18.79
CA ALA A 427 0.15 -25.15 19.06
C ALA A 427 0.94 -23.85 18.87
N LEU A 428 2.21 -23.81 19.31
CA LEU A 428 3.08 -22.66 19.13
C LEU A 428 3.57 -22.53 17.69
N LEU A 429 3.93 -23.63 17.02
CA LEU A 429 4.31 -23.65 15.61
C LEU A 429 3.21 -23.00 14.75
N GLN A 430 1.97 -23.45 14.89
CA GLN A 430 0.84 -22.90 14.14
C GLN A 430 0.58 -21.42 14.48
N HIS A 431 0.82 -21.01 15.73
CA HIS A 431 0.71 -19.61 16.12
C HIS A 431 1.80 -18.73 15.46
N PHE A 432 3.07 -19.15 15.52
CA PHE A 432 4.18 -18.44 14.89
C PHE A 432 4.11 -18.46 13.37
N LEU A 433 3.58 -19.52 12.76
CA LEU A 433 3.26 -19.58 11.33
C LEU A 433 2.23 -18.51 10.95
N ALA A 434 1.13 -18.43 11.70
CA ALA A 434 0.10 -17.40 11.48
C ALA A 434 0.67 -15.98 11.66
N LEU A 435 1.57 -15.77 12.62
CA LEU A 435 2.29 -14.50 12.79
C LEU A 435 3.22 -14.22 11.59
N ALA A 436 4.02 -15.19 11.14
CA ALA A 436 4.94 -15.05 10.02
C ALA A 436 4.23 -14.67 8.72
N VAL A 437 3.09 -15.30 8.45
CA VAL A 437 2.25 -15.04 7.27
C VAL A 437 1.45 -13.74 7.42
N GLY A 438 1.00 -13.40 8.63
CA GLY A 438 0.04 -12.32 8.91
C GLY A 438 0.64 -10.94 9.24
N ALA A 439 1.89 -10.87 9.71
CA ALA A 439 2.46 -9.68 10.34
C ALA A 439 2.53 -8.43 9.46
N HIS A 440 3.02 -8.57 8.22
CA HIS A 440 3.31 -7.46 7.31
C HIS A 440 2.51 -7.55 6.00
N GLN A 441 1.32 -8.15 6.01
CA GLN A 441 0.56 -8.41 4.78
C GLN A 441 0.27 -7.15 3.97
N PHE A 442 -0.04 -6.02 4.63
CA PHE A 442 -0.30 -4.77 3.92
C PHE A 442 0.97 -4.22 3.25
N ASP A 443 2.09 -4.21 3.97
CA ASP A 443 3.37 -3.74 3.44
C ASP A 443 3.92 -4.67 2.34
N ARG A 444 3.75 -5.99 2.49
CA ARG A 444 4.10 -7.00 1.47
C ARG A 444 3.27 -6.82 0.20
N LEU A 445 1.97 -6.55 0.33
CA LEU A 445 1.11 -6.24 -0.82
C LEU A 445 1.61 -5.00 -1.56
N GLU A 446 1.94 -3.93 -0.85
CA GLU A 446 2.48 -2.71 -1.47
C GLU A 446 3.79 -3.01 -2.22
N ALA A 447 4.71 -3.75 -1.59
CA ALA A 447 5.96 -4.14 -2.21
C ALA A 447 5.75 -5.01 -3.47
N ALA A 448 4.89 -6.02 -3.40
CA ALA A 448 4.55 -6.89 -4.54
C ALA A 448 3.88 -6.11 -5.67
N TRP A 449 2.93 -5.22 -5.33
CA TRP A 449 2.24 -4.36 -6.28
C TRP A 449 3.23 -3.46 -7.03
N CYS A 450 4.17 -2.85 -6.32
CA CYS A 450 5.20 -2.00 -6.89
C CYS A 450 6.17 -2.76 -7.78
N ALA A 451 6.71 -3.88 -7.28
CA ALA A 451 7.62 -4.72 -8.04
C ALA A 451 6.96 -5.20 -9.35
N TRP A 452 5.70 -5.61 -9.29
CA TRP A 452 4.95 -6.01 -10.48
C TRP A 452 4.74 -4.86 -11.46
N LEU A 453 4.33 -3.67 -10.98
CA LEU A 453 4.15 -2.50 -11.83
C LEU A 453 5.44 -2.14 -12.59
N GLU A 454 6.58 -2.13 -11.89
CA GLU A 454 7.90 -1.87 -12.48
C GLU A 454 8.26 -2.91 -13.55
N ALA A 455 8.05 -4.20 -13.26
CA ALA A 455 8.31 -5.25 -14.24
C ALA A 455 7.35 -5.18 -15.43
N ASN A 456 6.11 -4.75 -15.22
CA ASN A 456 5.10 -4.67 -16.27
C ASN A 456 5.25 -3.43 -17.18
N ALA A 457 5.82 -2.33 -16.66
CA ALA A 457 5.84 -1.04 -17.34
C ALA A 457 6.49 -1.03 -18.74
N PRO A 458 7.60 -1.77 -18.99
CA PRO A 458 8.24 -1.78 -20.31
C PRO A 458 7.39 -2.43 -21.42
N PHE A 459 6.36 -3.21 -21.06
CA PHE A 459 5.68 -4.09 -22.01
C PHE A 459 4.41 -3.46 -22.61
N LEU A 460 4.38 -3.44 -23.95
CA LEU A 460 3.17 -3.21 -24.74
C LEU A 460 2.58 -4.55 -25.16
N TRP A 461 1.84 -5.18 -24.24
CA TRP A 461 1.38 -6.56 -24.38
C TRP A 461 0.59 -6.85 -25.65
N GLN A 462 -0.38 -6.00 -26.01
CA GLN A 462 -1.20 -6.26 -27.20
C GLN A 462 -0.35 -6.42 -28.49
N PRO A 463 0.51 -5.46 -28.87
CA PRO A 463 1.44 -5.65 -29.99
C PRO A 463 2.37 -6.86 -29.87
N LEU A 464 2.92 -7.12 -28.67
CA LEU A 464 3.84 -8.24 -28.45
C LEU A 464 3.16 -9.59 -28.70
N ASN A 465 1.92 -9.75 -28.23
CA ASN A 465 1.18 -11.00 -28.40
C ASN A 465 0.68 -11.19 -29.83
N GLU A 466 0.20 -10.11 -30.47
CA GLU A 466 -0.12 -10.12 -31.89
C GLU A 466 1.11 -10.52 -32.73
N HIS A 467 2.31 -10.04 -32.35
CA HIS A 467 3.56 -10.39 -33.03
C HIS A 467 3.95 -11.85 -32.83
N LEU A 468 3.95 -12.35 -31.59
CA LEU A 468 4.27 -13.74 -31.27
C LEU A 468 3.32 -14.72 -31.98
N GLN A 469 2.02 -14.42 -31.97
CA GLN A 469 1.01 -15.22 -32.68
C GLN A 469 1.25 -15.19 -34.19
N ALA A 470 1.49 -14.02 -34.78
CA ALA A 470 1.73 -13.89 -36.22
C ALA A 470 3.02 -14.60 -36.68
N GLN A 471 4.09 -14.55 -35.88
CA GLN A 471 5.33 -15.27 -36.17
C GLN A 471 5.16 -16.79 -36.06
N THR A 472 4.44 -17.24 -35.04
CA THR A 472 4.09 -18.67 -34.88
C THR A 472 3.23 -19.15 -36.06
N GLU A 473 2.26 -18.35 -36.51
CA GLU A 473 1.46 -18.66 -37.69
C GLU A 473 2.30 -18.71 -38.96
N ALA A 474 3.22 -17.76 -39.14
CA ALA A 474 4.12 -17.73 -40.29
C ALA A 474 5.04 -18.97 -40.33
N TRP A 475 5.55 -19.38 -39.17
CA TRP A 475 6.32 -20.61 -39.01
C TRP A 475 5.48 -21.86 -39.34
N LEU A 476 4.23 -21.94 -38.85
CA LEU A 476 3.34 -23.06 -39.20
C LEU A 476 3.09 -23.14 -40.71
N ARG A 477 2.97 -22.00 -41.39
CA ARG A 477 2.78 -21.93 -42.85
C ARG A 477 4.00 -22.45 -43.61
N SER A 478 5.22 -22.09 -43.19
CA SER A 478 6.46 -22.56 -43.83
C SER A 478 6.69 -24.05 -43.55
N ALA A 479 6.51 -24.50 -42.31
CA ALA A 479 6.72 -25.89 -41.90
C ALA A 479 5.73 -26.89 -42.54
N LEU A 480 4.54 -26.42 -42.94
CA LEU A 480 3.47 -27.25 -43.48
C LEU A 480 3.17 -26.99 -44.98
N GLU A 481 4.07 -26.31 -45.70
CA GLU A 481 3.90 -26.02 -47.13
C GLU A 481 3.52 -27.28 -47.94
N GLY A 482 2.36 -27.22 -48.63
CA GLY A 482 1.82 -28.31 -49.44
C GLY A 482 0.82 -29.25 -48.74
N ARG A 483 0.53 -29.05 -47.45
CA ARG A 483 -0.55 -29.75 -46.74
C ARG A 483 -1.80 -28.88 -46.66
N ALA A 484 -2.97 -29.47 -46.90
CA ALA A 484 -4.26 -28.77 -46.92
C ALA A 484 -4.77 -28.43 -45.50
N THR A 485 -4.05 -27.61 -44.74
CA THR A 485 -4.56 -27.01 -43.49
C THR A 485 -5.37 -25.75 -43.84
N THR A 486 -6.47 -25.53 -43.14
CA THR A 486 -7.40 -24.42 -43.41
C THR A 486 -7.41 -23.36 -42.32
N ASP A 487 -6.76 -23.60 -41.17
CA ASP A 487 -6.74 -22.64 -40.06
C ASP A 487 -5.42 -22.70 -39.25
N PHE A 488 -4.37 -22.06 -39.79
CA PHE A 488 -3.07 -21.92 -39.11
C PHE A 488 -3.16 -21.00 -37.88
N CYS A 489 -4.09 -20.03 -37.90
CA CYS A 489 -4.30 -19.09 -36.82
C CYS A 489 -4.78 -19.83 -35.57
N HIS A 490 -5.83 -20.64 -35.71
CA HIS A 490 -6.34 -21.45 -34.59
C HIS A 490 -5.28 -22.41 -34.04
N CYS A 491 -4.45 -22.99 -34.91
CA CYS A 491 -3.37 -23.85 -34.46
C CYS A 491 -2.29 -23.10 -33.66
N ALA A 492 -1.89 -21.90 -34.11
CA ALA A 492 -0.96 -21.06 -33.37
C ALA A 492 -1.50 -20.72 -31.97
N GLU A 493 -2.79 -20.35 -31.87
CA GLU A 493 -3.45 -20.08 -30.60
C GLU A 493 -3.43 -21.29 -29.65
N LEU A 494 -3.73 -22.49 -30.17
CA LEU A 494 -3.73 -23.71 -29.35
C LEU A 494 -2.33 -24.06 -28.84
N LEU A 495 -1.32 -24.00 -29.70
CA LEU A 495 0.06 -24.33 -29.31
C LEU A 495 0.60 -23.31 -28.30
N LEU A 496 0.41 -22.01 -28.56
CA LEU A 496 0.83 -20.95 -27.65
C LEU A 496 0.07 -21.01 -26.32
N GLY A 497 -1.23 -21.30 -26.36
CA GLY A 497 -2.03 -21.49 -25.14
C GLY A 497 -1.52 -22.66 -24.29
N TYR A 498 -1.25 -23.80 -24.92
CA TYR A 498 -0.75 -24.98 -24.21
C TYR A 498 0.66 -24.79 -23.65
N PHE A 499 1.56 -24.17 -24.43
CA PHE A 499 2.88 -23.78 -23.94
C PHE A 499 2.78 -22.77 -22.80
N GLY A 500 1.88 -21.79 -22.93
CA GLY A 500 1.58 -20.83 -21.88
C GLY A 500 1.12 -21.49 -20.58
N ASP A 501 0.24 -22.49 -20.64
CA ASP A 501 -0.20 -23.22 -19.44
C ASP A 501 0.95 -23.97 -18.75
N ARG A 502 1.85 -24.60 -19.53
CA ARG A 502 3.07 -25.23 -19.02
C ARG A 502 4.01 -24.19 -18.37
N PHE A 503 4.22 -23.06 -19.05
CA PHE A 503 5.01 -21.94 -18.56
C PHE A 503 4.45 -21.40 -17.24
N ARG A 504 3.13 -21.16 -17.16
CA ARG A 504 2.47 -20.69 -15.95
C ARG A 504 2.68 -21.63 -14.76
N ALA A 505 2.49 -22.94 -14.97
CA ALA A 505 2.70 -23.94 -13.92
C ALA A 505 4.16 -23.98 -13.44
N TRP A 506 5.11 -23.76 -14.35
CA TRP A 506 6.53 -23.64 -13.99
C TRP A 506 6.81 -22.35 -13.21
N ILE A 507 6.20 -21.21 -13.57
CA ILE A 507 6.28 -19.98 -12.78
C ILE A 507 5.73 -20.20 -11.36
N ASP A 508 4.61 -20.93 -11.20
CA ASP A 508 4.08 -21.29 -9.87
C ASP A 508 5.14 -22.03 -9.04
N GLU A 509 5.89 -22.96 -9.65
CA GLU A 509 6.99 -23.69 -9.00
C GLU A 509 8.16 -22.77 -8.61
N LEU A 510 8.56 -21.84 -9.49
CA LEU A 510 9.61 -20.86 -9.19
C LEU A 510 9.24 -19.99 -7.98
N VAL A 511 7.98 -19.59 -7.88
CA VAL A 511 7.47 -18.78 -6.75
C VAL A 511 7.50 -19.59 -5.46
N ASN A 512 7.01 -20.84 -5.49
CA ASN A 512 6.99 -21.72 -4.31
C ASN A 512 8.40 -22.10 -3.83
N THR A 513 9.38 -22.12 -4.72
CA THR A 513 10.79 -22.45 -4.41
C THR A 513 11.66 -21.22 -4.18
N GLU A 514 11.07 -20.01 -4.18
CA GLU A 514 11.78 -18.75 -3.96
C GLU A 514 12.97 -18.55 -4.92
N ALA A 515 12.77 -18.89 -6.20
CA ALA A 515 13.84 -18.91 -7.19
C ALA A 515 14.49 -17.53 -7.41
N ASP A 516 15.82 -17.51 -7.50
CA ASP A 516 16.58 -16.32 -7.89
C ASP A 516 16.45 -16.07 -9.39
N LEU A 517 15.94 -14.89 -9.74
CA LEU A 517 15.71 -14.48 -11.13
C LEU A 517 16.91 -13.73 -11.76
N SER A 518 18.03 -13.61 -11.04
CA SER A 518 19.18 -12.81 -11.49
C SER A 518 20.02 -13.46 -12.59
N ASP A 519 19.99 -14.80 -12.72
CA ASP A 519 20.72 -15.55 -13.74
C ASP A 519 19.82 -15.93 -14.93
N GLU A 520 19.73 -15.03 -15.90
CA GLU A 520 18.95 -15.24 -17.13
C GLU A 520 19.42 -16.48 -17.93
N THR A 521 20.72 -16.82 -17.88
CA THR A 521 21.23 -17.99 -18.61
C THR A 521 20.75 -19.29 -17.96
N ALA A 522 20.73 -19.34 -16.63
CA ALA A 522 20.17 -20.47 -15.89
C ALA A 522 18.65 -20.58 -16.11
N LEU A 523 17.93 -19.45 -16.08
CA LEU A 523 16.49 -19.43 -16.34
C LEU A 523 16.14 -19.90 -17.76
N LEU A 524 16.91 -19.50 -18.77
CA LEU A 524 16.72 -19.96 -20.15
C LEU A 524 16.93 -21.47 -20.27
N ALA A 525 17.96 -22.01 -19.63
CA ALA A 525 18.23 -23.45 -19.62
C ALA A 525 17.14 -24.25 -18.90
N ALA A 526 16.63 -23.72 -17.78
CA ALA A 526 15.50 -24.30 -17.06
C ALA A 526 14.20 -24.22 -17.88
N LEU A 527 13.93 -23.10 -18.54
CA LEU A 527 12.77 -22.97 -19.43
C LEU A 527 12.82 -23.98 -20.60
N GLU A 528 14.01 -24.23 -21.16
CA GLU A 528 14.18 -25.27 -22.19
C GLU A 528 13.90 -26.67 -21.62
N THR A 529 14.49 -27.00 -20.47
CA THR A 529 14.43 -28.34 -19.87
C THR A 529 13.06 -28.66 -19.25
N ASP A 530 12.47 -27.70 -18.53
CA ASP A 530 11.31 -27.94 -17.66
C ASP A 530 9.99 -27.57 -18.34
N VAL A 531 10.02 -26.74 -19.40
CA VAL A 531 8.82 -26.30 -20.12
C VAL A 531 8.83 -26.78 -21.57
N TRP A 532 9.87 -26.47 -22.34
CA TRP A 532 9.91 -26.79 -23.78
C TRP A 532 9.99 -28.29 -24.05
N GLU A 533 10.94 -29.01 -23.45
CA GLU A 533 11.08 -30.45 -23.65
C GLU A 533 9.77 -31.20 -23.31
N PRO A 534 9.16 -31.04 -22.12
CA PRO A 534 7.88 -31.67 -21.80
C PRO A 534 6.74 -31.26 -22.74
N PHE A 535 6.67 -29.98 -23.14
CA PHE A 535 5.70 -29.51 -24.12
C PHE A 535 5.82 -30.29 -25.44
N THR A 536 7.04 -30.49 -25.96
CA THR A 536 7.23 -31.25 -27.19
C THR A 536 6.87 -32.73 -27.03
N GLU A 537 7.17 -33.34 -25.88
CA GLU A 537 6.76 -34.72 -25.55
C GLU A 537 5.23 -34.87 -25.52
N ASP A 538 4.53 -33.91 -24.92
CA ASP A 538 3.06 -33.91 -24.87
C ASP A 538 2.46 -33.78 -26.27
N ILE A 539 2.96 -32.86 -27.10
CA ILE A 539 2.43 -32.66 -28.44
C ILE A 539 2.69 -33.91 -29.29
N ASN A 540 3.86 -34.56 -29.15
CA ASN A 540 4.12 -35.84 -29.81
C ASN A 540 3.11 -36.91 -29.38
N THR A 541 2.83 -37.00 -28.07
CA THR A 541 1.82 -37.91 -27.52
C THR A 541 0.43 -37.60 -28.06
N ILE A 542 0.01 -36.33 -28.08
CA ILE A 542 -1.28 -35.89 -28.64
C ILE A 542 -1.40 -36.30 -30.10
N LEU A 543 -0.33 -36.13 -30.90
CA LEU A 543 -0.32 -36.50 -32.32
C LEU A 543 -0.39 -38.01 -32.57
N GLU A 544 0.03 -38.86 -31.61
CA GLU A 544 -0.18 -40.31 -31.69
C GLU A 544 -1.67 -40.68 -31.55
N PHE A 545 -2.40 -39.98 -30.67
CA PHE A 545 -3.83 -40.24 -30.41
C PHE A 545 -4.77 -39.48 -31.36
N ASP A 546 -4.41 -38.26 -31.75
CA ASP A 546 -5.10 -37.44 -32.74
C ASP A 546 -4.13 -36.93 -33.81
N PRO A 547 -3.88 -37.74 -34.87
CA PRO A 547 -3.05 -37.34 -35.99
C PRO A 547 -3.57 -36.14 -36.79
N ALA A 548 -4.81 -35.69 -36.53
CA ALA A 548 -5.40 -34.53 -37.16
C ALA A 548 -5.15 -33.24 -36.36
N PHE A 549 -4.73 -33.32 -35.09
CA PHE A 549 -4.41 -32.17 -34.25
C PHE A 549 -3.36 -31.29 -34.91
N CYS A 550 -3.76 -30.08 -35.31
CA CYS A 550 -2.95 -29.12 -36.07
C CYS A 550 -2.31 -29.67 -37.38
N ARG A 551 -2.56 -30.94 -37.74
CA ARG A 551 -1.81 -31.75 -38.72
C ARG A 551 -0.29 -31.59 -38.63
N LEU A 552 0.19 -31.26 -37.43
CA LEU A 552 1.60 -31.21 -37.12
C LEU A 552 2.12 -32.64 -37.18
N ARG A 553 3.28 -32.83 -37.77
CA ARG A 553 4.18 -33.88 -37.32
C ARG A 553 5.35 -33.10 -36.77
N LEU A 554 5.40 -32.89 -35.46
CA LEU A 554 6.64 -32.45 -34.84
C LEU A 554 7.68 -33.51 -35.19
N ILE A 555 8.71 -33.09 -35.91
CA ILE A 555 9.86 -33.92 -36.23
C ILE A 555 10.71 -33.94 -34.95
N PRO A 556 11.28 -35.08 -34.53
CA PRO A 556 12.15 -35.11 -33.36
C PRO A 556 13.35 -34.17 -33.55
N ASP A 557 13.98 -33.77 -32.46
CA ASP A 557 15.16 -32.89 -32.41
C ASP A 557 16.11 -33.04 -33.60
N GLY A 558 16.31 -31.94 -34.33
CA GLY A 558 17.26 -31.86 -35.43
C GLY A 558 16.76 -31.25 -36.75
N ASP A 559 15.50 -30.80 -36.83
CA ASP A 559 15.05 -29.95 -37.94
C ASP A 559 15.31 -28.47 -37.62
N GLU A 560 15.99 -27.76 -38.53
CA GLU A 560 16.33 -26.34 -38.41
C GLU A 560 15.09 -25.49 -38.12
N LEU A 561 13.93 -25.88 -38.66
CA LEU A 561 12.66 -25.20 -38.42
C LEU A 561 12.17 -25.33 -36.96
N VAL A 562 12.38 -26.47 -36.29
CA VAL A 562 11.94 -26.64 -34.90
C VAL A 562 12.83 -25.83 -33.97
N ALA A 563 14.13 -25.74 -34.27
CA ALA A 563 15.04 -24.87 -33.54
C ALA A 563 14.64 -23.38 -33.67
N GLU A 564 14.21 -22.94 -34.86
CA GLU A 564 13.75 -21.55 -35.07
C GLU A 564 12.56 -21.17 -34.17
N ILE A 565 11.53 -22.02 -34.09
CA ILE A 565 10.34 -21.72 -33.25
C ILE A 565 10.65 -21.83 -31.77
N ARG A 566 11.49 -22.81 -31.37
CA ARG A 566 11.98 -22.93 -30.01
C ARG A 566 12.69 -21.66 -29.59
N ASP A 567 13.70 -21.24 -30.35
CA ASP A 567 14.53 -20.09 -30.01
C ASP A 567 13.68 -18.81 -29.98
N LEU A 568 12.68 -18.67 -30.87
CA LEU A 568 11.72 -17.58 -30.83
C LEU A 568 10.91 -17.56 -29.52
N TRP A 569 10.32 -18.68 -29.13
CA TRP A 569 9.48 -18.77 -27.95
C TRP A 569 10.29 -18.61 -26.67
N LEU A 570 11.41 -19.34 -26.54
CA LEU A 570 12.27 -19.26 -25.35
C LEU A 570 12.79 -17.84 -25.14
N THR A 571 13.26 -17.17 -26.20
CA THR A 571 13.73 -15.77 -26.12
C THR A 571 12.58 -14.81 -25.76
N THR A 572 11.36 -15.08 -26.20
CA THR A 572 10.21 -14.23 -25.86
C THR A 572 9.76 -14.43 -24.41
N PHE A 573 9.66 -15.69 -23.98
CA PHE A 573 9.15 -16.04 -22.65
C PHE A 573 10.17 -15.81 -21.54
N VAL A 574 11.48 -15.90 -21.80
CA VAL A 574 12.51 -15.60 -20.80
C VAL A 574 12.41 -14.15 -20.31
N ASP A 575 12.15 -13.20 -21.23
CA ASP A 575 11.90 -11.78 -20.89
C ASP A 575 10.64 -11.60 -20.04
N TRP A 576 9.69 -12.53 -20.12
CA TRP A 576 8.41 -12.47 -19.42
C TRP A 576 8.45 -13.14 -18.04
N ILE A 577 9.52 -13.87 -17.70
CA ILE A 577 9.67 -14.53 -16.39
C ILE A 577 9.51 -13.54 -15.22
N PRO A 578 10.23 -12.39 -15.17
CA PRO A 578 10.18 -11.52 -14.01
C PRO A 578 8.79 -10.92 -13.77
N VAL A 579 8.08 -10.53 -14.84
CA VAL A 579 6.73 -9.97 -14.71
C VAL A 579 5.70 -11.03 -14.34
N SER A 580 5.84 -12.25 -14.86
CA SER A 580 4.96 -13.39 -14.52
C SER A 580 5.13 -13.81 -13.07
N TYR A 581 6.38 -13.97 -12.63
CA TYR A 581 6.74 -14.30 -11.25
C TYR A 581 6.17 -13.26 -10.28
N ARG A 582 6.39 -11.96 -10.55
CA ARG A 582 5.92 -10.88 -9.68
C ARG A 582 4.40 -10.75 -9.65
N LEU A 583 3.71 -11.07 -10.75
CA LEU A 583 2.25 -11.10 -10.76
C LEU A 583 1.70 -12.25 -9.93
N ASN A 584 2.39 -13.38 -9.89
CA ASN A 584 1.99 -14.54 -9.11
C ASN A 584 2.19 -14.34 -7.59
N VAL A 585 3.27 -13.65 -7.23
CA VAL A 585 3.53 -13.19 -5.85
C VAL A 585 2.47 -12.19 -5.36
N LEU A 586 1.95 -11.35 -6.25
CA LEU A 586 0.93 -10.33 -5.97
C LEU A 586 -0.48 -10.93 -5.79
#